data_AF-A0AA88HGW1-F1
#
_entry.id   AF-A0AA88HGW1-F1
#
_cell.length_a   1.000
_cell.length_b   1.000
_cell.length_c   1.000
_cell.angle_alpha   90.00
_cell.angle_beta   90.00
_cell.angle_gamma   90.00
#
_symmetry.space_group_name_H-M   'P 1'
#
loop_
_entity.id
_entity.type
_entity.pdbx_description
1 polymer ?
#
loop_
_entity_poly.entity_id
_entity_poly.type
_entity_poly.pdbx_seq_one_letter_code
_entity_poly.pdbx_strand_id
1 'polypeptide(L)'
;MTNILDELKLQKFHNLKAVSIAKSCIDFNSCPVTADLFGRWIASLPCLQLLDLSSNKLRGYLNSWISNLESGLLYLNLSECELTYDDLIHLSESIHSKSIIALEVSWVNFHINRPTYQGNLADFVAAFQAQIVSLKLMGIDKMSAENLMNFSMVLQSCSALCSLWLDCWRFSRKEIIEAIQVLQLCKSLKNLVLRVNDHAFNDAVCGVYLHPHHYHNISVPMISMTKENFRTVDETYFLRLAEVHNCCESLL
;
A
#
# COMPACT_ATOMS: atom_id res chain seq x y z
N MET A 1 -2.49 -12.53 37.41
CA MET A 1 -2.48 -11.37 36.50
C MET A 1 -3.81 -11.34 35.80
N THR A 2 -4.64 -10.33 36.10
CA THR A 2 -5.86 -10.06 35.33
C THR A 2 -5.45 -9.74 33.88
N ASN A 3 -6.17 -10.31 32.92
CA ASN A 3 -5.91 -10.04 31.51
C ASN A 3 -6.25 -8.57 31.26
N ILE A 4 -5.29 -7.78 30.78
CA ILE A 4 -5.49 -6.35 30.48
C ILE A 4 -6.62 -6.11 29.46
N LEU A 5 -6.94 -7.13 28.63
CA LEU A 5 -8.10 -7.11 27.75
C LEU A 5 -9.43 -7.13 28.51
N ASP A 6 -9.48 -7.83 29.64
CA ASP A 6 -10.65 -7.89 30.53
C ASP A 6 -10.79 -6.57 31.30
N GLU A 7 -9.67 -5.98 31.73
CA GLU A 7 -9.65 -4.67 32.40
C GLU A 7 -10.11 -3.54 31.47
N LEU A 8 -9.71 -3.58 30.20
CA LEU A 8 -10.11 -2.60 29.18
C LEU A 8 -11.47 -2.93 28.52
N LYS A 9 -12.09 -4.07 28.86
CA LYS A 9 -13.35 -4.57 28.30
C LYS A 9 -13.35 -4.64 26.77
N LEU A 10 -12.21 -4.90 26.14
CA LEU A 10 -12.06 -4.85 24.69
C LEU A 10 -12.70 -6.05 23.98
N GLN A 11 -12.91 -7.16 24.70
CA GLN A 11 -13.62 -8.34 24.20
C GLN A 11 -15.08 -8.06 23.77
N LYS A 12 -15.68 -6.95 24.21
CA LYS A 12 -17.04 -6.55 23.79
C LYS A 12 -17.14 -6.25 22.28
N PHE A 13 -16.01 -6.02 21.63
CA PHE A 13 -15.92 -5.60 20.23
C PHE A 13 -15.71 -6.76 19.24
N HIS A 14 -16.14 -7.98 19.59
CA HIS A 14 -15.96 -9.20 18.79
C HIS A 14 -16.50 -9.13 17.34
N ASN A 15 -17.47 -8.25 17.06
CA ASN A 15 -18.07 -8.07 15.73
C ASN A 15 -17.43 -6.91 14.92
N LEU A 16 -16.38 -6.25 15.42
CA LEU A 16 -15.73 -5.19 14.66
C LEU A 16 -15.09 -5.75 13.39
N LYS A 17 -15.48 -5.18 12.26
CA LYS A 17 -14.90 -5.47 10.95
C LYS A 17 -13.86 -4.46 10.52
N ALA A 18 -13.90 -3.26 11.10
CA ALA A 18 -13.04 -2.16 10.72
C ALA A 18 -12.49 -1.47 11.96
N VAL A 19 -11.19 -1.21 11.95
CA VAL A 19 -10.49 -0.41 12.95
C VAL A 19 -9.59 0.57 12.22
N SER A 20 -9.70 1.84 12.56
CA SER A 20 -8.71 2.86 12.21
C SER A 20 -8.26 3.54 13.48
N ILE A 21 -6.95 3.53 13.71
CA ILE A 21 -6.25 4.30 14.74
C ILE A 21 -5.05 5.01 14.09
N ALA A 22 -5.26 5.49 12.87
CA ALA A 22 -4.29 6.31 12.17
C ALA A 22 -3.94 7.57 12.99
N LYS A 23 -2.69 8.04 12.89
CA LYS A 23 -2.20 9.27 13.54
C LYS A 23 -2.46 9.30 15.06
N SER A 24 -2.48 8.13 15.70
CA SER A 24 -2.76 8.01 17.14
C SER A 24 -1.50 8.11 18.01
N CYS A 25 -0.37 8.53 17.42
CA CYS A 25 0.92 8.65 18.08
C CYS A 25 1.41 7.35 18.74
N ILE A 26 1.02 6.19 18.18
CA ILE A 26 1.50 4.88 18.65
C ILE A 26 2.98 4.77 18.30
N ASP A 27 3.82 4.43 19.28
CA ASP A 27 5.26 4.25 19.08
C ASP A 27 5.75 2.99 19.78
N PHE A 28 5.94 1.92 18.99
CA PHE A 28 6.44 0.64 19.47
C PHE A 28 7.94 0.67 19.77
N ASN A 29 8.70 1.63 19.22
CA ASN A 29 10.12 1.77 19.53
C ASN A 29 10.31 2.39 20.92
N SER A 30 9.52 3.41 21.24
CA SER A 30 9.58 4.08 22.55
C SER A 30 8.98 3.22 23.67
N CYS A 31 8.01 2.35 23.35
CA CYS A 31 7.35 1.47 24.32
C CYS A 31 7.06 0.08 23.72
N PRO A 32 8.04 -0.85 23.69
CA PRO A 32 7.89 -2.16 23.05
C PRO A 32 6.75 -3.03 23.62
N VAL A 33 6.46 -2.89 24.92
CA VAL A 33 5.33 -3.58 25.58
C VAL A 33 3.98 -3.22 24.93
N THR A 34 3.88 -2.04 24.31
CA THR A 34 2.68 -1.62 23.57
C THR A 34 2.41 -2.50 22.37
N ALA A 35 3.47 -3.03 21.72
CA ALA A 35 3.33 -3.92 20.57
C ALA A 35 2.68 -5.26 20.98
N ASP A 36 3.12 -5.86 22.08
CA ASP A 36 2.52 -7.08 22.64
C ASP A 36 1.06 -6.86 23.09
N LEU A 37 0.79 -5.71 23.70
CA LEU A 37 -0.56 -5.32 24.11
C LEU A 37 -1.48 -5.14 22.91
N PHE A 38 -0.99 -4.49 21.87
CA PHE A 38 -1.69 -4.32 20.61
C PHE A 38 -1.94 -5.68 19.95
N GLY A 39 -0.95 -6.57 19.93
CA GLY A 39 -1.08 -7.94 19.44
C GLY A 39 -2.17 -8.74 20.15
N ARG A 40 -2.24 -8.65 21.49
CA ARG A 40 -3.32 -9.27 22.26
C ARG A 40 -4.69 -8.67 21.95
N TRP A 41 -4.75 -7.35 21.79
CA TRP A 41 -6.00 -6.67 21.47
C TRP A 41 -6.50 -7.04 20.08
N ILE A 42 -5.65 -7.00 19.07
CA ILE A 42 -6.05 -7.30 17.69
C ILE A 42 -6.49 -8.77 17.55
N ALA A 43 -5.87 -9.70 18.29
CA ALA A 43 -6.29 -11.11 18.37
C ALA A 43 -7.72 -11.28 18.90
N SER A 44 -8.21 -10.33 19.70
CA SER A 44 -9.57 -10.36 20.24
C SER A 44 -10.65 -9.91 19.25
N LEU A 45 -10.27 -9.56 18.01
CA LEU A 45 -11.16 -9.06 16.96
C LEU A 45 -11.30 -10.09 15.82
N PRO A 46 -12.04 -11.20 16.03
CA PRO A 46 -12.09 -12.32 15.08
C PRO A 46 -12.74 -11.95 13.74
N CYS A 47 -13.56 -10.90 13.70
CA CYS A 47 -14.23 -10.43 12.48
C CYS A 47 -13.49 -9.29 11.76
N LEU A 48 -12.28 -8.92 12.19
CA LEU A 48 -11.56 -7.79 11.62
C LEU A 48 -11.17 -8.07 10.16
N GLN A 49 -11.50 -7.11 9.28
CA GLN A 49 -11.22 -7.18 7.84
C GLN A 49 -10.48 -5.95 7.34
N LEU A 50 -10.71 -4.78 7.95
CA LEU A 50 -10.12 -3.51 7.55
C LEU A 50 -9.32 -2.93 8.71
N LEU A 51 -8.01 -2.73 8.50
CA LEU A 51 -7.12 -2.19 9.50
C LEU A 51 -6.33 -1.00 8.95
N ASP A 52 -6.47 0.14 9.60
CA ASP A 52 -5.70 1.35 9.30
C ASP A 52 -4.89 1.79 10.52
N LEU A 53 -3.57 1.70 10.38
CA LEU A 53 -2.59 2.10 11.37
C LEU A 53 -1.68 3.21 10.86
N SER A 54 -2.05 3.89 9.77
CA SER A 54 -1.18 4.86 9.11
C SER A 54 -0.70 5.99 10.03
N SER A 55 0.49 6.52 9.72
CA SER A 55 1.16 7.60 10.49
C SER A 55 1.33 7.27 11.98
N ASN A 56 1.78 6.06 12.28
CA ASN A 56 2.25 5.64 13.60
C ASN A 56 3.72 5.18 13.49
N LYS A 57 4.39 4.81 14.58
CA LYS A 57 5.80 4.35 14.57
C LYS A 57 5.87 2.87 14.91
N LEU A 58 5.79 2.03 13.88
CA LEU A 58 5.67 0.56 14.04
C LEU A 58 6.94 -0.20 13.63
N ARG A 59 8.00 0.51 13.24
CA ARG A 59 9.29 -0.01 12.76
C ARG A 59 9.78 -1.25 13.51
N GLY A 60 9.90 -2.38 12.81
CA GLY A 60 10.50 -3.62 13.33
C GLY A 60 9.57 -4.47 14.21
N TYR A 61 8.30 -4.08 14.37
CA TYR A 61 7.36 -4.74 15.25
C TYR A 61 6.14 -5.32 14.52
N LEU A 62 6.10 -5.37 13.19
CA LEU A 62 4.92 -5.89 12.48
C LEU A 62 4.61 -7.34 12.88
N ASN A 63 5.64 -8.17 13.00
CA ASN A 63 5.50 -9.59 13.37
C ASN A 63 4.90 -9.81 14.78
N SER A 64 5.05 -8.84 15.69
CA SER A 64 4.56 -8.96 17.07
C SER A 64 3.03 -9.01 17.17
N TRP A 65 2.33 -8.57 16.12
CA TRP A 65 0.87 -8.48 16.14
C TRP A 65 0.20 -9.05 14.91
N ILE A 66 0.82 -9.00 13.73
CA ILE A 66 0.16 -9.42 12.49
C ILE A 66 -0.09 -10.92 12.44
N SER A 67 0.78 -11.71 13.09
CA SER A 67 0.65 -13.17 13.24
C SER A 67 -0.48 -13.57 14.19
N ASN A 68 -0.93 -12.67 15.07
CA ASN A 68 -2.02 -12.92 16.01
C ASN A 68 -3.40 -12.73 15.38
N LEU A 69 -3.48 -12.18 14.17
CA LEU A 69 -4.71 -12.10 13.40
C LEU A 69 -4.93 -13.44 12.68
N GLU A 70 -5.86 -14.24 13.19
CA GLU A 70 -6.22 -15.54 12.59
C GLU A 70 -7.09 -15.39 11.33
N SER A 71 -7.86 -14.31 11.27
CA SER A 71 -8.67 -13.95 10.10
C SER A 71 -7.87 -13.09 9.12
N GLY A 72 -7.93 -13.45 7.84
CA GLY A 72 -7.28 -12.68 6.78
C GLY A 72 -7.86 -11.28 6.62
N LEU A 73 -7.00 -10.27 6.67
CA LEU A 73 -7.38 -8.88 6.36
C LEU A 73 -7.70 -8.70 4.87
N LEU A 74 -8.68 -7.87 4.55
CA LEU A 74 -9.01 -7.44 3.20
C LEU A 74 -8.34 -6.11 2.87
N TYR A 75 -8.28 -5.19 3.83
CA TYR A 75 -7.63 -3.89 3.70
C TYR A 75 -6.62 -3.68 4.80
N LEU A 76 -5.43 -3.22 4.42
CA LEU A 76 -4.37 -2.87 5.35
C LEU A 76 -3.69 -1.57 4.91
N ASN A 77 -3.69 -0.58 5.79
CA ASN A 77 -2.95 0.66 5.62
C ASN A 77 -1.88 0.81 6.70
N LEU A 78 -0.63 0.81 6.24
CA LEU A 78 0.58 1.00 7.03
C LEU A 78 1.44 2.14 6.44
N SER A 79 0.83 3.09 5.74
CA SER A 79 1.56 4.26 5.25
C SER A 79 2.16 5.05 6.41
N GLU A 80 3.37 5.56 6.21
CA GLU A 80 4.08 6.38 7.21
C GLU A 80 4.31 5.65 8.55
N CYS A 81 4.42 4.31 8.52
CA CYS A 81 4.65 3.50 9.72
C CYS A 81 6.13 3.27 10.07
N GLU A 82 7.05 3.90 9.34
CA GLU A 82 8.50 3.69 9.40
C GLU A 82 8.92 2.21 9.24
N LEU A 83 8.14 1.43 8.47
CA LEU A 83 8.38 0.00 8.31
C LEU A 83 9.79 -0.31 7.80
N THR A 84 10.34 -1.42 8.27
CA THR A 84 11.57 -2.03 7.78
C THR A 84 11.28 -3.02 6.66
N TYR A 85 12.34 -3.49 5.99
CA TYR A 85 12.20 -4.58 5.03
C TYR A 85 11.77 -5.90 5.70
N ASP A 86 12.27 -6.18 6.91
CA ASP A 86 11.87 -7.38 7.68
C ASP A 86 10.37 -7.36 8.00
N ASP A 87 9.80 -6.19 8.29
CA ASP A 87 8.33 -6.05 8.45
C ASP A 87 7.59 -6.46 7.17
N LEU A 88 8.07 -6.05 5.99
CA LEU A 88 7.45 -6.41 4.72
C LEU A 88 7.57 -7.92 4.42
N ILE A 89 8.70 -8.55 4.75
CA ILE A 89 8.85 -10.00 4.64
C ILE A 89 7.78 -10.68 5.50
N HIS A 90 7.68 -10.30 6.77
CA HIS A 90 6.68 -10.87 7.68
C HIS A 90 5.25 -10.69 7.14
N LEU A 91 4.94 -9.54 6.55
CA LEU A 91 3.64 -9.35 5.90
C LEU A 91 3.44 -10.30 4.71
N SER A 92 4.44 -10.41 3.82
CA SER A 92 4.35 -11.25 2.62
C SER A 92 4.26 -12.75 2.91
N GLU A 93 4.91 -13.21 3.99
CA GLU A 93 4.89 -14.60 4.45
C GLU A 93 3.68 -14.93 5.33
N SER A 94 2.97 -13.91 5.82
CA SER A 94 1.78 -14.11 6.65
C SER A 94 0.59 -14.66 5.86
N ILE A 95 -0.41 -15.18 6.57
CA ILE A 95 -1.67 -15.61 5.95
C ILE A 95 -2.41 -14.47 5.24
N HIS A 96 -2.16 -13.22 5.62
CA HIS A 96 -2.82 -12.04 5.09
C HIS A 96 -2.42 -11.73 3.66
N SER A 97 -1.25 -12.23 3.21
CA SER A 97 -0.83 -12.08 1.82
C SER A 97 -1.72 -12.82 0.83
N LYS A 98 -2.64 -13.67 1.30
CA LYS A 98 -3.63 -14.39 0.48
C LYS A 98 -5.03 -13.78 0.53
N SER A 99 -5.28 -12.81 1.41
CA SER A 99 -6.59 -12.20 1.62
C SER A 99 -6.64 -10.71 1.30
N ILE A 100 -5.50 -10.00 1.43
CA ILE A 100 -5.46 -8.55 1.23
C ILE A 100 -5.75 -8.22 -0.23
N ILE A 101 -6.84 -7.48 -0.45
CA ILE A 101 -7.26 -6.95 -1.75
C ILE A 101 -6.82 -5.49 -1.95
N ALA A 102 -6.58 -4.76 -0.85
CA ALA A 102 -6.15 -3.38 -0.90
C ALA A 102 -5.06 -3.11 0.15
N LEU A 103 -3.87 -2.75 -0.34
CA LEU A 103 -2.68 -2.56 0.47
C LEU A 103 -2.10 -1.16 0.26
N GLU A 104 -1.83 -0.48 1.36
CA GLU A 104 -1.14 0.80 1.36
C GLU A 104 0.10 0.72 2.25
N VAL A 105 1.28 0.61 1.62
CA VAL A 105 2.59 0.61 2.28
C VAL A 105 3.44 1.70 1.64
N SER A 106 3.24 2.92 2.14
CA SER A 106 3.93 4.11 1.66
C SER A 106 4.92 4.62 2.69
N TRP A 107 5.98 5.30 2.25
CA TRP A 107 7.07 5.81 3.07
C TRP A 107 7.77 4.71 3.87
N VAL A 108 7.88 3.54 3.26
CA VAL A 108 8.65 2.42 3.81
C VAL A 108 10.12 2.64 3.52
N ASN A 109 10.95 2.41 4.52
CA ASN A 109 12.38 2.62 4.38
C ASN A 109 13.04 1.36 3.79
N PHE A 110 12.97 1.21 2.46
CA PHE A 110 13.70 0.19 1.70
C PHE A 110 15.22 0.47 1.67
N HIS A 111 15.88 0.65 2.83
CA HIS A 111 17.35 0.72 2.87
C HIS A 111 17.94 -0.63 2.41
N ILE A 112 18.28 -0.72 1.12
CA ILE A 112 19.00 -1.85 0.48
C ILE A 112 20.52 -1.84 0.82
N ASN A 113 20.96 -1.07 1.83
CA ASN A 113 22.39 -1.01 2.19
C ASN A 113 22.87 -2.16 3.08
N ARG A 114 22.24 -3.34 3.01
CA ARG A 114 22.87 -4.59 3.46
C ARG A 114 23.27 -5.39 2.21
N PRO A 115 24.58 -5.53 1.92
CA PRO A 115 25.08 -6.19 0.70
C PRO A 115 24.74 -7.69 0.58
N THR A 116 24.04 -8.27 1.56
CA THR A 116 23.65 -9.69 1.61
C THR A 116 22.18 -9.96 1.34
N TYR A 117 21.33 -8.93 1.17
CA TYR A 117 19.88 -9.12 1.02
C TYR A 117 19.35 -8.48 -0.27
N GLN A 118 19.17 -9.33 -1.29
CA GLN A 118 18.55 -9.04 -2.59
C GLN A 118 17.02 -9.14 -2.54
N GLY A 119 16.42 -8.73 -1.43
CA GLY A 119 14.96 -8.71 -1.34
C GLY A 119 14.38 -7.60 -2.22
N ASN A 120 13.80 -7.95 -3.37
CA ASN A 120 13.24 -6.98 -4.30
C ASN A 120 11.76 -6.73 -3.96
N LEU A 121 11.30 -5.48 -4.12
CA LEU A 121 9.88 -5.12 -4.06
C LEU A 121 8.99 -6.04 -4.92
N ALA A 122 9.56 -6.55 -6.02
CA ALA A 122 8.94 -7.55 -6.88
C ALA A 122 8.48 -8.79 -6.10
N ASP A 123 9.34 -9.37 -5.24
CA ASP A 123 9.02 -10.57 -4.46
C ASP A 123 7.92 -10.30 -3.43
N PHE A 124 8.03 -9.14 -2.76
CA PHE A 124 7.01 -8.67 -1.82
C PHE A 124 5.64 -8.61 -2.51
N VAL A 125 5.56 -8.03 -3.71
CA VAL A 125 4.30 -7.85 -4.44
C VAL A 125 3.79 -9.17 -5.01
N ALA A 126 4.69 -10.05 -5.45
CA ALA A 126 4.34 -11.39 -5.94
C ALA A 126 3.57 -12.20 -4.89
N ALA A 127 3.80 -11.95 -3.59
CA ALA A 127 3.06 -12.61 -2.53
C ALA A 127 1.55 -12.32 -2.54
N PHE A 128 1.11 -11.18 -3.11
CA PHE A 128 -0.30 -10.75 -3.14
C PHE A 128 -0.97 -10.91 -4.51
N GLN A 129 -0.23 -11.41 -5.51
CA GLN A 129 -0.59 -11.28 -6.92
C GLN A 129 -1.95 -11.88 -7.31
N ALA A 130 -2.46 -12.86 -6.57
CA ALA A 130 -3.71 -13.54 -6.90
C ALA A 130 -4.96 -12.69 -6.62
N GLN A 131 -4.90 -11.77 -5.65
CA GLN A 131 -6.10 -11.07 -5.17
C GLN A 131 -5.92 -9.57 -4.98
N ILE A 132 -4.70 -9.02 -5.06
CA ILE A 132 -4.49 -7.58 -4.90
C ILE A 132 -5.20 -6.79 -6.01
N VAL A 133 -6.11 -5.90 -5.63
CA VAL A 133 -6.89 -5.02 -6.51
C VAL A 133 -6.34 -3.59 -6.48
N SER A 134 -5.89 -3.14 -5.31
CA SER A 134 -5.42 -1.77 -5.08
C SER A 134 -4.09 -1.79 -4.34
N LEU A 135 -3.05 -1.23 -4.95
CA LEU A 135 -1.71 -1.20 -4.37
C LEU A 135 -1.14 0.22 -4.36
N LYS A 136 -0.85 0.74 -3.17
CA LYS A 136 -0.27 2.08 -2.99
C LYS A 136 1.11 2.00 -2.36
N LEU A 137 2.10 2.46 -3.11
CA LEU A 137 3.51 2.42 -2.74
C LEU A 137 4.17 3.78 -3.00
N MET A 138 3.86 4.77 -2.15
CA MET A 138 4.42 6.12 -2.24
C MET A 138 5.73 6.23 -1.44
N GLY A 139 6.61 7.18 -1.75
CA GLY A 139 7.84 7.42 -0.99
C GLY A 139 8.85 6.25 -1.00
N ILE A 140 8.87 5.44 -2.07
CA ILE A 140 9.91 4.42 -2.27
C ILE A 140 11.16 5.10 -2.84
N ASP A 141 11.82 5.90 -2.01
CA ASP A 141 12.89 6.80 -2.44
C ASP A 141 14.18 6.07 -2.87
N LYS A 142 14.25 4.74 -2.85
CA LYS A 142 15.48 3.97 -3.10
C LYS A 142 15.31 2.81 -4.09
N MET A 143 14.27 2.86 -4.90
CA MET A 143 14.09 1.86 -5.95
C MET A 143 15.05 2.13 -7.11
N SER A 144 15.87 1.13 -7.49
CA SER A 144 16.69 1.20 -8.71
C SER A 144 15.81 1.03 -9.96
N ALA A 145 16.32 1.44 -11.11
CA ALA A 145 15.62 1.23 -12.40
C ALA A 145 15.36 -0.26 -12.69
N GLU A 146 16.32 -1.11 -12.35
CA GLU A 146 16.17 -2.57 -12.45
C GLU A 146 15.03 -3.08 -11.56
N ASN A 147 14.95 -2.59 -10.31
CA ASN A 147 13.85 -2.95 -9.42
C ASN A 147 12.52 -2.48 -10.00
N LEU A 148 12.44 -1.27 -10.56
CA LEU A 148 11.22 -0.75 -11.18
C LEU A 148 10.74 -1.64 -12.33
N MET A 149 11.66 -2.14 -13.17
CA MET A 149 11.31 -3.07 -14.25
C MET A 149 10.87 -4.42 -13.73
N ASN A 150 11.62 -5.02 -12.80
CA ASN A 150 11.26 -6.29 -12.19
C ASN A 150 9.89 -6.23 -11.52
N PHE A 151 9.64 -5.15 -10.77
CA PHE A 151 8.35 -4.86 -10.18
C PHE A 151 7.25 -4.73 -11.25
N SER A 152 7.49 -3.96 -12.30
CA SER A 152 6.52 -3.79 -13.40
C SER A 152 6.19 -5.09 -14.12
N MET A 153 7.16 -6.02 -14.24
CA MET A 153 6.92 -7.36 -14.78
C MET A 153 6.02 -8.21 -13.86
N VAL A 154 6.26 -8.19 -12.55
CA VAL A 154 5.42 -8.90 -11.57
C VAL A 154 3.98 -8.41 -11.59
N LEU A 155 3.76 -7.10 -11.79
CA LEU A 155 2.42 -6.54 -11.85
C LEU A 155 1.58 -7.10 -13.01
N GLN A 156 2.20 -7.58 -14.09
CA GLN A 156 1.47 -8.25 -15.19
C GLN A 156 0.84 -9.57 -14.76
N SER A 157 1.42 -10.23 -13.75
CA SER A 157 0.85 -11.44 -13.15
C SER A 157 -0.28 -11.13 -12.16
N CYS A 158 -0.45 -9.87 -11.77
CA CYS A 158 -1.51 -9.43 -10.86
C CYS A 158 -2.83 -9.24 -11.63
N SER A 159 -3.52 -10.35 -11.90
CA SER A 159 -4.73 -10.39 -12.74
C SER A 159 -5.91 -9.55 -12.20
N ALA A 160 -5.93 -9.28 -10.89
CA ALA A 160 -6.96 -8.48 -10.24
C ALA A 160 -6.59 -6.99 -10.06
N LEU A 161 -5.32 -6.61 -10.28
CA LEU A 161 -4.82 -5.28 -9.94
C LEU A 161 -5.45 -4.20 -10.84
N CYS A 162 -6.38 -3.44 -10.27
CA CYS A 162 -7.11 -2.38 -10.96
C CYS A 162 -6.54 -0.98 -10.71
N SER A 163 -5.86 -0.79 -9.58
CA SER A 163 -5.38 0.53 -9.18
C SER A 163 -3.99 0.49 -8.57
N LEU A 164 -3.10 1.33 -9.08
CA LEU A 164 -1.69 1.38 -8.69
C LEU A 164 -1.26 2.83 -8.46
N TRP A 165 -0.63 3.07 -7.31
CA TRP A 165 0.00 4.36 -6.99
C TRP A 165 1.48 4.15 -6.71
N LEU A 166 2.33 4.88 -7.43
CA LEU A 166 3.77 4.81 -7.32
C LEU A 166 4.40 6.18 -7.19
N ASP A 167 5.44 6.23 -6.36
CA ASP A 167 6.40 7.33 -6.36
C ASP A 167 7.58 7.02 -7.28
N CYS A 168 7.82 7.92 -8.22
CA CYS A 168 8.82 7.83 -9.25
C CYS A 168 9.78 9.04 -9.23
N TRP A 169 9.85 9.78 -8.12
CA TRP A 169 10.64 11.00 -8.00
C TRP A 169 12.14 10.88 -8.32
N ARG A 170 12.71 9.67 -8.24
CA ARG A 170 14.13 9.43 -8.50
C ARG A 170 14.43 8.82 -9.87
N PHE A 171 13.42 8.50 -10.65
CA PHE A 171 13.61 7.92 -11.98
C PHE A 171 13.76 9.00 -13.04
N SER A 172 14.62 8.72 -14.01
CA SER A 172 14.71 9.49 -15.24
C SER A 172 13.42 9.33 -16.06
N ARG A 173 13.18 10.28 -16.97
CA ARG A 173 12.09 10.22 -17.94
C ARG A 173 12.06 8.91 -18.72
N LYS A 174 13.24 8.41 -19.12
CA LYS A 174 13.38 7.18 -19.89
C LYS A 174 12.88 5.98 -19.10
N GLU A 175 13.32 5.83 -17.85
CA GLU A 175 12.93 4.73 -16.97
C GLU A 175 11.43 4.74 -16.67
N ILE A 176 10.85 5.93 -16.48
CA ILE A 176 9.40 6.09 -16.28
C ILE A 176 8.62 5.68 -17.54
N ILE A 177 9.05 6.10 -18.73
CA ILE A 177 8.39 5.73 -19.99
C ILE A 177 8.45 4.21 -20.21
N GLU A 178 9.62 3.60 -20.01
CA GLU A 178 9.77 2.15 -20.13
C GLU A 178 8.89 1.41 -19.10
N ALA A 179 8.80 1.90 -17.86
CA ALA A 179 7.92 1.29 -16.86
C ALA A 179 6.45 1.42 -17.24
N ILE A 180 6.02 2.56 -17.77
CA ILE A 180 4.66 2.76 -18.30
C ILE A 180 4.38 1.78 -19.45
N GLN A 181 5.32 1.56 -20.37
CA GLN A 181 5.15 0.60 -21.47
C GLN A 181 4.94 -0.83 -20.95
N VAL A 182 5.64 -1.22 -19.88
CA VAL A 182 5.45 -2.51 -19.23
C VAL A 182 4.10 -2.57 -18.51
N LEU A 183 3.71 -1.50 -17.80
CA LEU A 183 2.43 -1.42 -17.08
C LEU A 183 1.22 -1.39 -18.03
N GLN A 184 1.37 -0.89 -19.26
CA GLN A 184 0.34 -0.94 -20.31
C GLN A 184 -0.09 -2.38 -20.66
N LEU A 185 0.76 -3.37 -20.38
CA LEU A 185 0.43 -4.78 -20.59
C LEU A 185 -0.44 -5.36 -19.45
N CYS A 186 -0.58 -4.66 -18.33
CA CYS A 186 -1.46 -5.04 -17.23
C CYS A 186 -2.92 -4.76 -17.60
N LYS A 187 -3.60 -5.74 -18.21
CA LYS A 187 -4.97 -5.60 -18.73
C LYS A 187 -6.02 -5.21 -17.67
N SER A 188 -5.78 -5.56 -16.41
CA SER A 188 -6.64 -5.25 -15.28
C SER A 188 -6.53 -3.80 -14.81
N LEU A 189 -5.39 -3.14 -15.07
CA LEU A 189 -5.07 -1.84 -14.52
C LEU A 189 -5.91 -0.74 -15.18
N LYS A 190 -6.78 -0.11 -14.39
CA LYS A 190 -7.68 0.98 -14.83
C LYS A 190 -7.15 2.34 -14.40
N ASN A 191 -6.57 2.39 -13.20
CA ASN A 191 -6.12 3.60 -12.53
C ASN A 191 -4.61 3.50 -12.27
N LEU A 192 -3.84 4.37 -12.91
CA LEU A 192 -2.42 4.51 -12.62
C LEU A 192 -2.16 5.92 -12.10
N VAL A 193 -1.62 5.98 -10.89
CA VAL A 193 -1.14 7.24 -10.31
C VAL A 193 0.37 7.20 -10.19
N LEU A 194 1.02 8.10 -10.92
CA LEU A 194 2.46 8.29 -10.85
C LEU A 194 2.76 9.64 -10.24
N ARG A 195 3.68 9.65 -9.28
CA ARG A 195 4.24 10.87 -8.74
C ARG A 195 5.66 11.01 -9.27
N VAL A 196 5.90 11.99 -10.13
CA VAL A 196 7.16 12.18 -10.85
C VAL A 196 7.80 13.50 -10.46
N ASN A 197 9.11 13.64 -10.70
CA ASN A 197 9.82 14.89 -10.44
C ASN A 197 9.63 15.84 -11.65
N ASP A 198 9.23 17.08 -11.39
CA ASP A 198 8.96 18.10 -12.41
C ASP A 198 10.15 18.31 -13.38
N HIS A 199 11.38 18.14 -12.90
CA HIS A 199 12.57 18.29 -13.76
C HIS A 199 12.68 17.23 -14.86
N ALA A 200 12.07 16.04 -14.69
CA ALA A 200 12.15 14.96 -15.67
C ALA A 200 11.28 15.21 -16.93
N PHE A 201 10.32 16.14 -16.87
CA PHE A 201 9.34 16.32 -17.94
C PHE A 201 9.26 17.75 -18.52
N ASN A 202 10.25 18.61 -18.25
CA ASN A 202 10.27 19.98 -18.77
C ASN A 202 10.50 20.09 -20.30
N ASP A 203 10.83 19.00 -21.00
CA ASP A 203 10.90 18.98 -22.46
C ASP A 203 9.57 18.51 -23.06
N ALA A 204 8.82 19.51 -23.54
CA ALA A 204 7.53 19.42 -24.21
C ALA A 204 7.43 18.28 -25.24
N VAL A 205 6.18 17.85 -25.49
CA VAL A 205 5.73 16.82 -26.44
C VAL A 205 5.64 15.41 -25.84
N CYS A 206 4.55 15.14 -25.12
CA CYS A 206 3.62 14.03 -25.36
C CYS A 206 2.59 13.95 -24.23
N GLY A 207 1.34 14.35 -24.50
CA GLY A 207 0.10 13.73 -23.98
C GLY A 207 -0.14 13.51 -22.47
N VAL A 208 0.75 13.89 -21.57
CA VAL A 208 0.57 13.85 -20.12
C VAL A 208 0.46 15.30 -19.65
N TYR A 209 -0.74 15.75 -19.31
CA TYR A 209 -0.93 17.10 -18.77
C TYR A 209 -0.23 17.20 -17.41
N LEU A 210 0.92 17.86 -17.42
CA LEU A 210 1.64 18.29 -16.24
C LEU A 210 1.26 19.75 -16.01
N HIS A 211 0.58 20.03 -14.91
CA HIS A 211 0.33 21.41 -14.50
C HIS A 211 1.49 21.86 -13.61
N PRO A 212 2.13 23.01 -13.86
CA PRO A 212 3.23 23.46 -13.04
C PRO A 212 2.69 24.15 -11.78
N HIS A 213 3.38 23.89 -10.67
CA HIS A 213 3.31 24.51 -9.35
C HIS A 213 2.30 23.91 -8.33
N HIS A 214 2.91 23.30 -7.30
CA HIS A 214 2.35 22.76 -6.04
C HIS A 214 1.82 21.31 -6.10
N TYR A 215 2.66 20.34 -5.71
CA TYR A 215 2.32 18.95 -5.38
C TYR A 215 1.14 18.35 -6.17
N HIS A 216 1.41 17.71 -7.31
CA HIS A 216 0.35 17.10 -8.12
C HIS A 216 0.51 15.58 -8.24
N ASN A 217 -0.54 14.86 -7.86
CA ASN A 217 -0.73 13.45 -8.19
C ASN A 217 -1.14 13.37 -9.67
N ILE A 218 -0.42 12.61 -10.50
CA ILE A 218 -0.82 12.37 -11.90
C ILE A 218 -1.72 11.15 -11.92
N SER A 219 -3.03 11.30 -12.16
CA SER A 219 -3.90 10.16 -12.49
C SER A 219 -4.01 10.03 -14.01
N VAL A 220 -3.52 8.92 -14.57
CA VAL A 220 -3.73 8.58 -15.98
C VAL A 220 -4.79 7.47 -16.04
N PRO A 221 -5.98 7.74 -16.62
CA PRO A 221 -6.91 6.66 -16.96
C PRO A 221 -6.28 5.83 -18.08
N MET A 222 -6.12 4.52 -17.88
CA MET A 222 -5.56 3.63 -18.90
C MET A 222 -6.56 3.26 -20.01
N ILE A 223 -7.73 3.91 -20.06
CA ILE A 223 -8.73 3.72 -21.12
C ILE A 223 -9.25 5.10 -21.54
N SER A 224 -8.99 5.48 -22.80
CA SER A 224 -9.35 6.73 -23.47
C SER A 224 -8.47 7.95 -23.17
N MET A 225 -7.53 8.20 -24.09
CA MET A 225 -7.08 9.56 -24.44
C MET A 225 -8.21 10.27 -25.20
N THR A 226 -9.24 10.79 -24.52
CA THR A 226 -10.01 11.95 -25.00
C THR A 226 -10.71 12.67 -23.85
N LYS A 227 -10.72 14.00 -23.95
CA LYS A 227 -11.30 14.96 -23.01
C LYS A 227 -12.75 14.62 -22.65
N GLU A 228 -13.07 14.56 -21.36
CA GLU A 228 -14.04 15.46 -20.70
C GLU A 228 -14.20 15.12 -19.20
N ASN A 229 -14.05 16.17 -18.37
CA ASN A 229 -14.62 16.39 -17.04
C ASN A 229 -14.16 15.54 -15.83
N PHE A 230 -13.15 16.05 -15.12
CA PHE A 230 -13.06 15.92 -13.66
C PHE A 230 -13.41 17.26 -12.99
N ARG A 231 -14.39 17.24 -12.09
CA ARG A 231 -14.48 18.22 -11.00
C ARG A 231 -13.76 17.65 -9.78
N THR A 232 -13.01 18.55 -9.13
CA THR A 232 -12.36 18.44 -7.82
C THR A 232 -13.25 17.81 -6.75
N VAL A 233 -12.66 17.14 -5.74
CA VAL A 233 -12.73 17.53 -4.31
C VAL A 233 -12.10 16.46 -3.39
N ASP A 234 -11.54 17.02 -2.33
CA ASP A 234 -10.95 16.50 -1.09
C ASP A 234 -11.84 15.53 -0.27
N GLU A 235 -11.20 14.91 0.73
CA GLU A 235 -11.79 14.31 1.95
C GLU A 235 -13.08 13.47 1.83
N THR A 236 -12.98 12.21 1.41
CA THR A 236 -13.88 11.13 1.91
C THR A 236 -13.23 9.75 1.74
N TYR A 237 -12.31 9.42 2.65
CA TYR A 237 -11.56 8.15 2.67
C TYR A 237 -12.45 6.90 2.82
N PHE A 238 -13.67 7.03 3.37
CA PHE A 238 -14.64 5.93 3.47
C PHE A 238 -15.51 5.73 2.21
N LEU A 239 -15.68 6.75 1.35
CA LEU A 239 -16.45 6.60 0.10
C LEU A 239 -15.63 5.93 -1.01
N ARG A 240 -14.29 6.00 -0.97
CA ARG A 240 -13.44 5.27 -1.94
C ARG A 240 -13.36 3.77 -1.66
N LEU A 241 -13.64 3.33 -0.44
CA LEU A 241 -13.93 1.92 -0.18
C LEU A 241 -15.18 1.46 -0.94
N ALA A 242 -16.16 2.34 -1.19
CA ALA A 242 -17.31 2.05 -2.05
C ALA A 242 -16.95 2.05 -3.55
N GLU A 243 -15.90 2.76 -3.99
CA GLU A 243 -15.38 2.64 -5.36
C GLU A 243 -14.58 1.35 -5.58
N VAL A 244 -13.83 0.90 -4.57
CA VAL A 244 -13.25 -0.45 -4.53
C VAL A 244 -14.37 -1.51 -4.47
N HIS A 245 -15.43 -1.27 -3.70
CA HIS A 245 -16.64 -2.11 -3.68
C HIS A 245 -17.35 -2.13 -5.05
N ASN A 246 -17.41 -1.01 -5.78
CA ASN A 246 -17.98 -0.95 -7.13
C ASN A 246 -17.09 -1.67 -8.17
N CYS A 247 -15.77 -1.75 -7.97
CA CYS A 247 -14.93 -2.66 -8.75
C CYS A 247 -15.19 -4.13 -8.38
N CYS A 248 -15.43 -4.44 -7.11
CA CYS A 248 -15.72 -5.80 -6.62
C CYS A 248 -17.13 -6.30 -6.96
N GLU A 249 -18.16 -5.44 -7.06
CA GLU A 249 -19.52 -5.82 -7.47
C GLU A 249 -19.61 -6.26 -8.94
N SER A 250 -18.61 -5.96 -9.76
CA SER A 250 -18.50 -6.47 -11.13
C SER A 250 -17.80 -7.84 -11.25
N LEU A 251 -17.41 -8.45 -10.12
CA LEU A 251 -16.68 -9.73 -10.02
C LEU A 251 -17.41 -10.79 -9.17
N LEU A 252 -18.67 -10.54 -8.81
CA LEU A 252 -19.64 -11.52 -8.28
C LEU A 252 -20.79 -11.69 -9.28
#